data_AF-A0A7Z8LCZ4-F1
#
_entry.id   AF-A0A7Z8LCZ4-F1
#
_cell.length_a   1.000
_cell.length_b   1.000
_cell.length_c   1.000
_cell.angle_alpha   90.00
_cell.angle_beta   90.00
_cell.angle_gamma   90.00
#
_symmetry.space_group_name_H-M   'P 1'
#
loop_
_entity.id
_entity.type
_entity.pdbx_description
1 polymer ?
#
loop_
_entity_poly.entity_id
_entity_poly.type
_entity_poly.pdbx_seq_one_letter_code
_entity_poly.pdbx_strand_id
1 'polypeptide(L)'
;MSKEVVRNASRHFRGSLLGAGVRIHEYQPTVMHAKLLIVDDVFTSVGSTNFNEPSLRLNDAANLNVFDQGFTQDHITIFNTDLERARRSSLEAWQNRPLQQRVSDCAWSW
;
A
#
# COMPACT_ATOMS: atom_id res chain seq x y z
N MET A 1 -19.35 0.20 1.90
CA MET A 1 -18.43 1.19 2.52
C MET A 1 -18.11 2.27 1.51
N SER A 2 -18.10 3.54 1.90
CA SER A 2 -17.67 4.63 0.99
C SER A 2 -16.15 4.59 0.78
N LYS A 3 -15.68 5.09 -0.37
CA LYS A 3 -14.24 5.18 -0.70
C LYS A 3 -13.44 5.91 0.38
N GLU A 4 -14.08 6.87 1.05
CA GLU A 4 -13.47 7.67 2.12
C GLU A 4 -13.21 6.86 3.39
N VAL A 5 -14.14 5.97 3.77
CA VAL A 5 -13.97 5.11 4.96
C VAL A 5 -12.80 4.15 4.75
N VAL A 6 -12.71 3.49 3.59
CA VAL A 6 -11.59 2.61 3.24
C VAL A 6 -10.27 3.37 3.23
N ARG A 7 -10.26 4.58 2.65
CA ARG A 7 -9.09 5.45 2.62
C ARG A 7 -8.64 5.84 4.02
N ASN A 8 -9.55 6.17 4.92
CA ASN A 8 -9.22 6.58 6.29
C ASN A 8 -8.71 5.41 7.14
N ALA A 9 -9.32 4.23 7.03
CA ALA A 9 -8.86 3.02 7.74
C ALA A 9 -7.40 2.64 7.37
N SER A 10 -6.99 2.85 6.11
CA SER A 10 -5.61 2.58 5.66
C SER A 10 -4.52 3.45 6.29
N ARG A 11 -4.90 4.46 7.08
CA ARG A 11 -3.98 5.49 7.56
C ARG A 11 -3.34 5.19 8.91
N HIS A 12 -3.92 4.29 9.69
CA HIS A 12 -3.48 4.01 11.06
C HIS A 12 -1.98 3.69 11.17
N PHE A 13 -1.46 2.85 10.27
CA PHE A 13 -0.05 2.42 10.29
C PHE A 13 0.91 3.37 9.57
N ARG A 14 0.42 4.43 8.89
CA ARG A 14 1.30 5.30 8.07
C ARG A 14 2.34 6.03 8.91
N GLY A 15 2.00 6.42 10.14
CA GLY A 15 2.91 7.19 11.00
C GLY A 15 4.18 6.45 11.38
N SER A 16 4.06 5.21 11.87
CA SER A 16 5.22 4.39 12.24
C SER A 16 6.07 4.02 11.02
N LEU A 17 5.43 3.67 9.91
CA LEU A 17 6.13 3.35 8.65
C LEU A 17 6.90 4.55 8.10
N LEU A 18 6.29 5.74 8.05
CA LEU A 18 6.96 6.97 7.62
C LEU A 18 8.12 7.33 8.57
N GLY A 19 7.95 7.14 9.88
CA GLY A 19 9.01 7.34 10.87
C GLY A 19 10.19 6.37 10.71
N ALA A 20 9.95 5.16 10.20
CA ALA A 20 10.97 4.15 9.89
C ALA A 20 11.64 4.35 8.51
N GLY A 21 11.29 5.41 7.77
CA GLY A 21 11.87 5.71 6.46
C GLY A 21 11.16 5.05 5.27
N VAL A 22 10.02 4.38 5.49
CA VAL A 22 9.23 3.79 4.39
C VAL A 22 8.64 4.90 3.52
N ARG A 23 8.78 4.75 2.20
CA ARG A 23 8.20 5.68 1.22
C ARG A 23 6.78 5.24 0.86
N ILE A 24 5.79 6.03 1.27
CA ILE A 24 4.38 5.75 0.99
C ILE A 24 3.89 6.67 -0.15
N HIS A 25 3.28 6.06 -1.16
CA HIS A 25 2.65 6.78 -2.27
C HIS A 25 1.18 6.37 -2.37
N GLU A 26 0.29 7.35 -2.47
CA GLU A 26 -1.16 7.13 -2.56
C GLU A 26 -1.59 7.32 -4.01
N TYR A 27 -2.02 6.25 -4.66
CA TYR A 27 -2.55 6.30 -6.02
C TYR A 27 -3.80 7.20 -6.06
N GLN A 28 -3.82 8.18 -6.96
CA GLN A 28 -4.87 9.21 -7.00
C GLN A 28 -6.09 8.86 -7.87
N PRO A 29 -5.95 8.18 -9.03
CA PRO A 29 -7.08 7.98 -9.95
C PRO A 29 -8.24 7.16 -9.38
N THR A 30 -7.95 6.12 -8.59
CA THR A 30 -8.98 5.27 -7.96
C THR A 30 -8.45 4.56 -6.72
N VAL A 31 -9.28 3.74 -6.08
CA VAL A 31 -8.84 2.82 -5.01
C VAL A 31 -7.94 1.75 -5.63
N MET A 32 -6.70 1.69 -5.19
CA MET A 32 -5.74 0.66 -5.60
C MET A 32 -6.12 -0.70 -5.00
N HIS A 33 -6.42 -1.68 -5.85
CA HIS A 33 -6.78 -3.04 -5.43
C HIS A 33 -5.68 -4.07 -5.75
N ALA A 34 -4.64 -3.69 -6.47
CA ALA A 34 -3.51 -4.55 -6.77
C ALA A 34 -2.77 -4.96 -5.48
N LYS A 35 -2.37 -6.24 -5.40
CA LYS A 35 -1.42 -6.74 -4.40
C LYS A 35 -0.24 -7.28 -5.17
N LEU A 36 0.85 -6.53 -5.10
CA LEU A 36 2.08 -6.77 -5.84
C LEU A 36 3.24 -6.60 -4.87
N LEU A 37 4.15 -7.57 -4.88
CA LEU A 37 5.42 -7.53 -4.18
C LEU A 37 6.52 -7.81 -5.20
N ILE A 38 7.49 -6.90 -5.29
CA ILE A 38 8.70 -7.05 -6.11
C ILE A 38 9.89 -6.97 -5.17
N VAL A 39 10.86 -7.88 -5.33
CA VAL A 39 12.10 -7.93 -4.52
C VAL A 39 13.31 -8.04 -5.44
N ASP A 40 14.28 -7.15 -5.23
CA ASP A 40 15.61 -7.13 -5.86
C ASP A 40 15.63 -7.33 -7.37
N ASP A 41 14.59 -6.90 -8.08
CA ASP A 41 14.42 -7.02 -9.53
C ASP A 41 14.43 -8.47 -10.09
N VAL A 42 14.28 -9.47 -9.22
CA VAL A 42 14.36 -10.91 -9.57
C VAL A 42 13.13 -11.71 -9.17
N PHE A 43 12.35 -11.20 -8.22
CA PHE A 43 11.18 -11.89 -7.69
C PHE A 43 9.95 -11.01 -7.75
N THR A 44 8.85 -11.58 -8.24
CA THR A 44 7.54 -10.96 -8.26
C THR A 44 6.48 -11.90 -7.69
N SER A 45 5.69 -11.39 -6.75
CA SER A 45 4.49 -12.05 -6.23
C SER A 45 3.26 -11.18 -6.53
N VAL A 46 2.29 -11.75 -7.24
CA VAL A 46 1.02 -11.08 -7.58
C VAL A 46 -0.16 -12.00 -7.29
N GLY A 47 -1.24 -11.45 -6.70
CA GLY A 47 -2.40 -12.26 -6.35
C GLY A 47 -3.43 -11.57 -5.49
N SER A 48 -4.17 -12.38 -4.71
CA SER A 48 -5.25 -11.90 -3.84
C SER A 48 -4.80 -11.59 -2.40
N THR A 49 -3.58 -11.97 -2.01
CA THR A 49 -3.09 -11.81 -0.63
C THR A 49 -2.80 -10.36 -0.28
N ASN A 50 -3.48 -9.81 0.74
CA ASN A 50 -3.14 -8.51 1.30
C ASN A 50 -1.89 -8.60 2.19
N PHE A 51 -1.16 -7.49 2.31
CA PHE A 51 0.00 -7.41 3.20
C PHE A 51 -0.41 -7.11 4.65
N ASN A 52 -1.15 -8.03 5.27
CA ASN A 52 -1.50 -8.01 6.68
C ASN A 52 -1.43 -9.42 7.29
N GLU A 53 -1.23 -9.50 8.60
CA GLU A 53 -0.97 -10.77 9.30
C GLU A 53 -2.04 -11.85 9.05
N PRO A 54 -3.35 -11.54 9.08
CA PRO A 54 -4.36 -12.56 8.82
C PRO A 54 -4.35 -13.08 7.37
N SER A 55 -4.14 -12.21 6.37
CA SER A 55 -4.09 -12.67 4.97
C SER A 55 -2.84 -13.48 4.67
N LEU A 56 -1.73 -13.22 5.36
CA LEU A 56 -0.48 -13.95 5.19
C LEU A 56 -0.49 -15.33 5.87
N ARG A 57 -1.36 -15.55 6.86
CA ARG A 57 -1.36 -16.79 7.66
C ARG A 57 -2.60 -17.66 7.53
N LEU A 58 -3.77 -17.07 7.34
CA LEU A 58 -5.05 -17.73 7.60
C LEU A 58 -6.02 -17.69 6.43
N ASN A 59 -5.73 -16.92 5.37
CA ASN A 59 -6.66 -16.73 4.27
C ASN A 59 -6.38 -17.70 3.12
N ASP A 60 -7.44 -18.19 2.44
CA ASP A 60 -7.37 -18.93 1.17
C ASP A 60 -7.03 -17.97 0.02
N ALA A 61 -5.90 -17.28 0.17
CA ALA A 61 -5.39 -16.37 -0.83
C ALA A 61 -4.45 -17.11 -1.78
N ALA A 62 -4.58 -16.83 -3.06
CA ALA A 62 -3.75 -17.42 -4.11
C ALA A 62 -2.81 -16.33 -4.66
N ASN A 63 -1.52 -16.62 -4.64
CA ASN A 63 -0.49 -15.79 -5.26
C ASN A 63 0.27 -16.60 -6.29
N LEU A 64 0.61 -15.95 -7.39
CA LEU A 64 1.62 -16.43 -8.32
C LEU A 64 2.97 -15.82 -7.93
N ASN A 65 3.90 -16.69 -7.55
CA ASN A 65 5.26 -16.34 -7.17
C ASN A 65 6.19 -16.71 -8.33
N VAL A 66 6.84 -15.71 -8.93
CA VAL A 66 7.68 -15.88 -10.11
C VAL A 66 9.10 -15.42 -9.80
N PHE A 67 10.07 -16.31 -10.05
CA PHE A 67 11.50 -16.02 -10.00
C PHE A 67 12.02 -15.91 -11.42
N ASP A 68 11.76 -14.78 -12.06
CA ASP A 68 12.20 -14.48 -13.42
C ASP A 68 12.43 -12.98 -13.58
N GLN A 69 13.57 -12.62 -14.15
CA GLN A 69 13.97 -11.23 -14.29
C GLN A 69 13.12 -10.51 -15.34
N GLY A 70 12.80 -11.14 -16.47
CA GLY A 70 11.99 -10.54 -17.52
C GLY A 70 10.58 -10.20 -17.02
N PHE A 71 9.93 -11.18 -16.40
CA PHE A 71 8.61 -11.01 -15.78
C PHE A 71 8.61 -9.92 -14.71
N THR A 72 9.69 -9.84 -13.92
CA THR A 72 9.83 -8.82 -12.87
C THR A 72 10.02 -7.42 -13.44
N GLN A 73 10.80 -7.27 -14.52
CA GLN A 73 10.99 -5.98 -15.19
C GLN A 73 9.69 -5.43 -15.80
N ASP A 74 8.86 -6.31 -16.37
CA ASP A 74 7.53 -5.91 -16.85
C ASP A 74 6.67 -5.33 -15.71
N HIS A 75 6.69 -5.99 -14.55
CA HIS A 75 5.93 -5.53 -13.37
C HIS A 75 6.51 -4.25 -12.75
N ILE A 76 7.83 -4.07 -12.77
CA ILE A 76 8.48 -2.83 -12.35
C ILE A 76 8.04 -1.67 -13.25
N THR A 77 7.93 -1.91 -14.55
CA THR A 77 7.47 -0.89 -15.52
C THR A 77 6.03 -0.48 -15.22
N ILE A 78 5.14 -1.44 -14.97
CA ILE A 78 3.74 -1.19 -14.57
C ILE A 78 3.71 -0.40 -13.25
N PHE A 79 4.47 -0.84 -12.24
CA PHE A 79 4.54 -0.18 -10.94
C PHE A 79 5.01 1.27 -11.06
N ASN A 80 6.05 1.54 -11.83
CA ASN A 80 6.57 2.90 -12.03
C ASN A 80 5.55 3.79 -12.77
N THR A 81 4.83 3.25 -13.74
CA THR A 81 3.74 3.96 -14.42
C THR A 81 2.62 4.36 -13.45
N ASP A 82 2.26 3.48 -12.52
CA ASP A 82 1.28 3.79 -11.47
C ASP A 82 1.83 4.81 -10.45
N LEU A 83 3.13 4.74 -10.17
CA LEU A 83 3.82 5.63 -9.24
C LEU A 83 3.79 7.09 -9.72
N GLU A 84 3.90 7.34 -11.03
CA GLU A 84 3.76 8.68 -11.63
C GLU A 84 2.40 9.33 -11.35
N ARG A 85 1.37 8.52 -11.13
CA ARG A 85 0.00 8.95 -10.81
C ARG A 85 -0.28 8.95 -9.31
N ALA A 86 0.74 8.67 -8.49
CA ALA A 86 0.62 8.58 -7.05
C ALA A 86 1.19 9.82 -6.36
N ARG A 87 0.53 10.24 -5.28
CA ARG A 87 1.00 11.34 -4.44
C ARG A 87 1.85 10.79 -3.31
N ARG A 88 3.10 11.26 -3.20
CA ARG A 88 3.97 10.91 -2.08
C ARG A 88 3.43 11.48 -0.77
N SER A 89 3.38 10.64 0.26
CA SER A 89 3.09 11.07 1.63
C SER A 89 4.39 11.44 2.34
N SER A 90 4.46 12.63 2.95
CA SER A 90 5.59 13.03 3.79
C SER A 90 5.26 12.84 5.28
N LEU A 91 6.28 12.54 6.07
CA LEU A 91 6.15 12.45 7.53
C LEU A 91 5.67 13.79 8.13
N GLU A 92 6.19 14.90 7.62
CA GLU A 92 5.80 16.24 8.04
C GLU A 92 4.32 16.52 7.78
N ALA A 93 3.82 16.25 6.57
CA ALA A 93 2.40 16.43 6.25
C ALA A 93 1.51 15.50 7.09
N TRP A 94 2.00 14.30 7.40
CA TRP A 94 1.31 13.38 8.29
C TRP A 94 1.23 13.92 9.73
N GLN A 95 2.31 14.48 10.27
CA GLN A 95 2.35 15.04 11.62
C GLN A 95 1.50 16.32 11.75
N ASN A 96 1.50 17.18 10.73
CA ASN A 96 0.78 18.45 10.71
C ASN A 96 -0.70 18.33 10.28
N ARG A 97 -1.26 17.12 10.30
CA ARG A 97 -2.66 16.89 9.87
C ARG A 97 -3.69 17.47 10.85
N PRO A 98 -4.85 17.97 10.37
CA PRO A 98 -5.87 18.58 11.23
C PRO A 98 -6.39 17.67 12.35
N LEU A 99 -6.77 18.25 13.49
CA LEU A 99 -7.27 17.52 14.66
C LEU A 99 -8.51 16.66 14.34
N GLN A 100 -9.43 17.18 13.51
CA GLN A 100 -10.60 16.42 13.04
C GLN A 100 -10.18 15.11 12.33
N GLN A 101 -9.11 15.17 11.53
CA GLN A 101 -8.58 14.02 10.82
C GLN A 101 -7.92 13.02 11.78
N ARG A 102 -7.25 13.50 12.83
CA ARG A 102 -6.67 12.63 13.87
C ARG A 102 -7.74 11.87 14.65
N VAL A 103 -8.86 12.52 14.97
CA VAL A 103 -9.99 11.88 15.65
C VAL A 103 -10.64 10.84 14.74
N SER A 104 -10.84 11.15 13.46
CA SER A 104 -11.38 10.16 12.51
C SER A 104 -10.44 8.97 12.33
N ASP A 105 -9.13 9.19 12.21
CA ASP A 105 -8.16 8.11 12.04
C ASP A 105 -8.19 7.14 13.23
N CYS A 106 -8.40 7.66 14.45
CA CYS A 106 -8.50 6.85 15.68
C CYS A 106 -9.83 6.08 15.74
N ALA A 107 -10.96 6.72 15.40
CA ALA A 107 -12.28 6.11 15.47
C ALA A 107 -12.47 4.94 14.49
N TRP A 108 -11.75 4.93 13.36
CA TRP A 108 -11.82 3.88 12.34
C TRP A 108 -10.69 2.84 12.43
N SER A 109 -9.82 2.94 13.44
CA SER A 109 -8.75 1.97 13.68
C SER A 109 -9.07 0.91 14.75
N TRP A 110 -10.32 0.87 15.23
CA TRP A 110 -10.84 -0.11 16.18
C TRP A 110 -11.84 -1.04 15.51
#